data_AF-A0A811UXD5-F1
#
_entry.id   AF-A0A811UXD5-F1
#
_cell.length_a   1.000
_cell.length_b   1.000
_cell.length_c   1.000
_cell.angle_alpha   90.00
_cell.angle_beta   90.00
_cell.angle_gamma   90.00
#
_symmetry.space_group_name_H-M   'P 1'
#
loop_
_entity.id
_entity.type
_entity.pdbx_description
1 polymer ?
#
loop_
_entity_poly.entity_id
_entity_poly.type
_entity_poly.pdbx_seq_one_letter_code
_entity_poly.pdbx_strand_id
1 'polypeptide(L)'
;MKCKCKAKPEPTVRWYRGTQLISEGKKLKIKSTMIAEDTFELTLEIQDPGASDGGTYRCNVQNEYGESNANLNLNIEADPEPEGEGLRL
;
A
#
# COMPACT_ATOMS: atom_id res chain seq x y z
N MET A 1 -3.14 -0.07 3.44
CA MET A 1 -2.78 -1.49 3.25
C MET A 1 -1.91 -1.95 4.42
N LYS A 2 -2.15 -3.17 4.93
CA LYS A 2 -1.45 -3.69 6.10
C LYS A 2 -1.06 -5.16 5.87
N CYS A 3 0.19 -5.50 6.15
CA CYS A 3 0.72 -6.86 6.12
C CYS A 3 1.34 -7.20 7.48
N LYS A 4 1.40 -8.49 7.81
CA LYS A 4 2.20 -8.99 8.93
C LYS A 4 3.17 -10.04 8.42
N CYS A 5 4.41 -10.01 8.88
CA CYS A 5 5.39 -11.03 8.56
C CYS A 5 6.18 -11.42 9.81
N LYS A 6 6.72 -12.65 9.79
CA LYS A 6 7.72 -13.10 10.75
C LYS A 6 9.03 -13.30 10.02
N ALA A 7 10.11 -12.68 10.49
CA ALA A 7 11.41 -12.69 9.83
C ALA A 7 12.54 -12.51 10.85
N LYS A 8 13.58 -13.33 10.70
CA LYS A 8 14.83 -13.23 11.45
C LYS A 8 16.00 -13.49 10.49
N PRO A 9 16.92 -12.53 10.27
CA PRO A 9 16.99 -11.20 10.88
C PRO A 9 15.87 -10.26 10.41
N GLU A 10 15.86 -9.04 10.97
CA GLU A 10 14.94 -7.97 10.56
C GLU A 10 14.98 -7.79 9.02
N PRO A 11 13.82 -7.82 8.36
CA PRO A 11 13.77 -7.80 6.91
C PRO A 11 13.82 -6.36 6.37
N THR A 12 14.37 -6.22 5.16
CA THR A 12 14.11 -5.05 4.32
C THR A 12 12.72 -5.15 3.72
N VAL A 13 11.96 -4.06 3.78
CA VAL A 13 10.59 -3.99 3.28
C VAL A 13 10.51 -3.00 2.14
N ARG A 14 10.00 -3.44 0.99
CA ARG A 14 9.80 -2.61 -0.21
C ARG A 14 8.38 -2.72 -0.71
N TRP A 15 7.75 -1.58 -0.98
CA TRP A 15 6.42 -1.52 -1.56
C TRP A 15 6.50 -1.15 -3.04
N TYR A 16 5.66 -1.75 -3.85
CA TYR A 16 5.58 -1.50 -5.29
C TYR A 16 4.14 -1.21 -5.70
N ARG A 17 3.97 -0.37 -6.72
CA ARG A 17 2.73 -0.24 -7.49
C ARG A 17 3.01 -0.70 -8.91
N GLY A 18 2.38 -1.79 -9.31
CA GLY A 18 2.77 -2.55 -10.51
C GLY A 18 4.23 -2.98 -10.39
N THR A 19 5.07 -2.45 -11.27
CA THR A 19 6.53 -2.68 -11.27
C THR A 19 7.34 -1.55 -10.61
N GLN A 20 6.71 -0.44 -10.26
CA GLN A 20 7.40 0.76 -9.77
C GLN A 20 7.57 0.71 -8.25
N LEU A 21 8.80 0.96 -7.78
CA LEU A 21 9.09 1.09 -6.35
C LEU A 21 8.41 2.34 -5.79
N ILE A 22 7.74 2.19 -4.65
CA ILE A 22 7.10 3.28 -3.94
C ILE A 22 8.13 3.93 -3.01
N SER A 23 8.15 5.26 -3.01
CA SER A 23 8.89 6.07 -2.04
C SER A 23 7.92 6.88 -1.19
N GLU A 24 8.31 7.14 0.05
CA GLU A 24 7.51 7.98 0.95
C GLU A 24 7.40 9.41 0.43
N GLY A 25 6.26 10.04 0.71
CA GLY A 25 6.00 11.41 0.29
C GLY A 25 4.87 12.06 1.09
N LYS A 26 4.26 13.09 0.52
CA LYS A 26 3.04 13.70 1.08
C LYS A 26 1.88 12.71 1.00
N LYS A 27 1.66 12.10 -0.17
CA LYS A 27 0.53 11.21 -0.45
C LYS A 27 0.69 9.80 0.15
N LEU A 28 1.91 9.27 0.18
CA LEU A 28 2.18 7.89 0.60
C LEU A 28 3.04 7.87 1.86
N LYS A 29 2.61 7.12 2.87
CA LYS A 29 3.36 6.87 4.11
C LYS A 29 3.65 5.39 4.27
N ILE A 30 4.88 5.04 4.63
CA ILE A 30 5.29 3.66 4.89
C ILE A 30 5.67 3.54 6.36
N LYS A 31 5.20 2.48 7.02
CA LYS A 31 5.58 2.17 8.40
C LYS A 31 5.93 0.69 8.51
N SER A 32 7.00 0.39 9.25
CA SER A 32 7.39 -0.96 9.64
C SER A 32 7.60 -0.93 11.15
N THR A 33 6.87 -1.77 11.89
CA THR A 33 6.94 -1.82 13.35
C THR A 33 7.03 -3.26 13.81
N MET A 34 8.01 -3.58 14.65
CA MET A 34 8.06 -4.87 15.34
C MET A 34 6.97 -4.91 16.42
N ILE A 35 6.02 -5.84 16.30
CA ILE A 35 4.86 -5.97 17.18
C ILE A 35 4.96 -7.17 18.14
N ALA A 36 5.87 -8.10 17.86
CA ALA A 36 6.25 -9.23 18.72
C ALA A 36 7.64 -9.75 18.28
N GLU A 37 8.19 -10.74 18.98
CA GLU A 37 9.49 -11.33 18.63
C GLU A 37 9.53 -11.78 17.16
N ASP A 38 10.50 -11.22 16.43
CA ASP A 38 10.73 -11.44 15.00
C ASP A 38 9.48 -11.18 14.12
N THR A 39 8.48 -10.46 14.63
CA THR A 39 7.17 -10.26 13.97
C THR A 39 6.92 -8.78 13.71
N PHE A 40 6.69 -8.43 12.45
CA PHE A 40 6.58 -7.06 11.98
C PHE A 40 5.20 -6.79 11.38
N GLU A 41 4.66 -5.61 11.66
CA GLU A 41 3.51 -5.03 10.99
C GLU A 41 3.98 -3.98 9.98
N LEU A 42 3.58 -4.16 8.72
CA LEU A 42 4.02 -3.36 7.58
C LEU A 42 2.80 -2.63 7.01
N THR A 43 2.87 -1.30 6.96
CA THR A 43 1.75 -0.46 6.50
C THR A 43 2.18 0.44 5.36
N LEU A 44 1.34 0.50 4.32
CA LEU A 44 1.37 1.53 3.29
C LEU A 44 0.04 2.28 3.32
N GLU A 45 0.08 3.56 3.60
CA GLU A 45 -1.07 4.46 3.72
C GLU A 45 -1.11 5.43 2.55
N ILE A 46 -2.31 5.66 2.00
CA ILE A 46 -2.56 6.62 0.92
C ILE A 46 -3.42 7.73 1.52
N GLN A 47 -2.92 8.95 1.52
CA GLN A 47 -3.67 10.15 1.92
C GLN A 47 -4.52 10.63 0.74
N ASP A 48 -5.76 11.00 1.02
CA ASP A 48 -6.76 11.47 0.04
C ASP A 48 -6.80 10.59 -1.23
N PRO A 49 -7.21 9.31 -1.10
CA PRO A 49 -7.20 8.37 -2.21
C PRO A 49 -8.21 8.78 -3.29
N GLY A 50 -7.79 8.71 -4.55
CA GLY A 50 -8.65 8.90 -5.72
C GLY A 50 -8.51 7.75 -6.71
N ALA A 51 -9.32 7.75 -7.78
CA ALA A 51 -9.31 6.68 -8.79
C ALA A 51 -7.91 6.40 -9.37
N SER A 52 -7.05 7.43 -9.46
CA SER A 52 -5.67 7.32 -9.93
C SER A 52 -4.71 6.65 -8.94
N ASP A 53 -5.16 6.25 -7.75
CA ASP A 53 -4.41 5.42 -6.80
C ASP A 53 -4.77 3.94 -6.91
N GLY A 54 -5.78 3.58 -7.70
CA GLY A 54 -6.14 2.19 -7.94
C GLY A 54 -5.04 1.39 -8.64
N GLY A 55 -5.04 0.08 -8.46
CA GLY A 55 -4.17 -0.84 -9.18
C GLY A 55 -3.47 -1.85 -8.27
N THR A 56 -2.50 -2.56 -8.85
CA THR A 56 -1.81 -3.66 -8.15
C THR A 56 -0.68 -3.13 -7.28
N TYR A 57 -0.69 -3.49 -6.01
CA TYR A 57 0.35 -3.21 -5.02
C TYR A 57 1.03 -4.50 -4.59
N ARG A 58 2.33 -4.42 -4.29
CA ARG A 58 3.11 -5.54 -3.75
C ARG A 58 3.97 -5.09 -2.59
N CYS A 59 3.89 -5.80 -1.47
CA CYS A 59 4.85 -5.72 -0.38
C CYS A 59 5.86 -6.86 -0.54
N ASN A 60 7.12 -6.52 -0.79
CA ASN A 60 8.25 -7.43 -0.80
C ASN A 60 8.99 -7.32 0.53
N VAL A 61 9.22 -8.46 1.16
CA VAL A 61 9.92 -8.61 2.44
C VAL A 61 11.11 -9.50 2.18
N GLN A 62 12.32 -9.02 2.46
CA GLN A 62 13.57 -9.72 2.13
C GLN A 62 14.54 -9.69 3.31
N ASN A 63 15.16 -10.82 3.61
CA ASN A 63 16.33 -10.90 4.49
C ASN A 63 17.43 -11.76 3.83
N GLU A 64 18.52 -12.03 4.55
CA GLU A 64 19.65 -12.80 4.01
C GLU A 64 19.30 -14.26 3.62
N TYR A 65 18.21 -14.80 4.15
CA TYR A 65 17.78 -16.19 3.91
C TYR A 65 16.73 -16.32 2.81
N GLY A 66 16.13 -15.22 2.36
CA GLY A 66 15.16 -15.25 1.27
C GLY A 66 14.25 -14.04 1.22
N GLU A 67 13.20 -14.18 0.41
CA GLU A 67 12.18 -13.16 0.22
C GLU A 67 10.78 -13.73 0.15
N SER A 68 9.79 -12.89 0.47
CA SER A 68 8.37 -13.18 0.34
C SER A 68 7.62 -11.97 -0.18
N ASN A 69 6.53 -12.21 -0.89
CA ASN A 69 5.73 -11.18 -1.55
C ASN A 69 4.26 -11.31 -1.17
N ALA A 70 3.65 -10.20 -0.74
CA ALA A 70 2.20 -10.06 -0.60
C ALA A 70 1.68 -9.13 -1.71
N ASN A 71 0.80 -9.63 -2.57
CA ASN A 71 0.20 -8.88 -3.66
C ASN A 71 -1.25 -8.51 -3.31
N LEU A 72 -1.66 -7.30 -3.66
CA LEU A 72 -2.99 -6.75 -3.46
C LEU A 72 -3.43 -6.01 -4.72
N ASN A 73 -4.70 -6.09 -5.09
CA ASN A 73 -5.28 -5.17 -6.06
C ASN A 73 -6.20 -4.19 -5.33
N LEU A 74 -5.96 -2.90 -5.49
CA LEU A 74 -6.76 -1.83 -4.90
C LEU A 74 -7.72 -1.30 -5.97
N ASN A 75 -9.02 -1.58 -5.82
CA ASN A 75 -10.06 -0.94 -6.61
C ASN A 75 -10.61 0.25 -5.84
N ILE A 76 -10.67 1.42 -6.48
CA ILE A 76 -11.30 2.62 -5.91
C ILE A 76 -12.45 2.98 -6.84
N GLU A 77 -13.66 2.74 -6.38
CA GLU A 77 -14.87 3.17 -7.07
C GLU A 77 -15.05 4.66 -6.78
N ALA A 78 -15.18 5.46 -7.85
CA ALA A 78 -15.61 6.84 -7.71
C ALA A 78 -17.13 6.82 -7.53
N ASP A 79 -17.64 7.53 -6.52
CA ASP A 79 -19.06 7.87 -6.49
C ASP A 79 -19.39 8.63 -7.78
N PRO A 80 -20.50 8.31 -8.47
CA PRO A 80 -20.91 9.07 -9.63
C PRO A 80 -21.07 10.53 -9.22
N GLU A 81 -20.46 11.44 -10.00
CA GLU A 81 -20.71 12.88 -9.84
C GLU A 81 -22.23 13.10 -9.95
N PRO A 82 -22.86 13.83 -9.02
CA PRO A 82 -24.28 14.13 -9.16
C PRO A 82 -24.46 14.90 -10.47
N GLU A 83 -25.19 14.29 -11.42
CA GLU A 83 -25.57 14.95 -12.66
C GLU A 83 -26.20 16.29 -12.29
N GLY A 84 -25.52 17.38 -12.66
CA GLY A 84 -25.94 18.72 -12.28
C GLY A 84 -27.41 18.93 -12.60
N GLU A 85 -28.18 19.42 -11.62
CA GLU A 85 -29.48 20.02 -11.86
C GLU A 85 -29.28 21.14 -12.88
N GLY A 86 -29.54 20.82 -14.15
CA GLY A 86 -29.61 21.80 -15.21
C GLY A 86 -30.57 22.90 -14.77
N LEU A 87 -30.06 24.13 -14.74
CA LEU A 87 -30.85 25.33 -14.54
C LEU A 87 -32.13 25.23 -15.38
N ARG A 88 -33.27 25.08 -14.72
CA ARG A 88 -34.55 25.45 -15.33
C ARG A 88 -34.64 26.97 -15.27
N LEU A 89 -34.47 27.57 -16.45
CA LEU A 89 -34.78 28.95 -16.77
C LEU A 89 -36.21 29.32 -16.35
#